data_AF-T1ACX5-F1
#
_entry.id   AF-T1ACX5-F1
#
_cell.length_a   1.000
_cell.length_b   1.000
_cell.length_c   1.000
_cell.angle_alpha   90.00
_cell.angle_beta   90.00
_cell.angle_gamma   90.00
#
_symmetry.space_group_name_H-M   'P 1'
#
loop_
_entity.id
_entity.type
_entity.pdbx_description
1 polymer ?
#
loop_
_entity_poly.entity_id
_entity_poly.type
_entity_poly.pdbx_seq_one_letter_code
_entity_poly.pdbx_strand_id
1 'polypeptide(L)'
;RRTRIVPGFSARTLADLIPDMDVVVLVTRAGYVKRMPLDQYRRQRRGGRGLGQIETKEEDYVIRTFVTRTHDDVLFFTNLGRVYRLKAYELPEGSRQSKGKAVVNLLARLKDGERVQTLLPIHDLAGAGSLFFATRRGLVKRTALG
;
A
#
# COMPACT_ATOMS: atom_id res chain seq x y z
N ARG A 1 -41.12 3.25 35.12
CA ARG A 1 -39.68 3.10 34.81
C ARG A 1 -39.46 3.63 33.38
N ARG A 2 -38.86 4.81 33.21
CA ARG A 2 -38.53 5.36 31.88
C ARG A 2 -37.10 4.95 31.55
N THR A 3 -36.94 3.99 30.66
CA THR A 3 -35.62 3.58 30.18
C THR A 3 -35.10 4.67 29.24
N ARG A 4 -34.04 5.37 29.65
CA ARG A 4 -33.30 6.29 28.78
C ARG A 4 -32.22 5.46 28.10
N ILE A 5 -32.33 5.31 26.78
CA ILE A 5 -31.26 4.73 25.97
C ILE A 5 -30.12 5.73 26.00
N VAL A 6 -29.07 5.41 26.76
CA VAL A 6 -27.80 6.11 26.68
C VAL A 6 -27.04 5.44 25.55
N PRO A 7 -26.56 6.15 24.51
CA PRO A 7 -25.69 5.54 23.50
C PRO A 7 -24.47 4.94 24.20
N GLY A 8 -24.48 3.62 24.35
CA GLY A 8 -23.37 2.88 24.91
C GLY A 8 -22.26 2.79 23.87
N PHE A 9 -21.04 3.10 24.32
CA PHE A 9 -19.77 2.86 23.65
C PHE A 9 -19.46 3.69 22.39
N SER A 10 -18.58 4.67 22.60
CA SER A 10 -17.57 5.28 21.70
C SER A 10 -17.77 5.08 20.20
N ALA A 11 -17.80 6.18 19.44
CA ALA A 11 -17.71 6.18 17.98
C ALA A 11 -16.49 5.38 17.50
N ARG A 12 -16.67 4.08 17.22
CA ARG A 12 -15.65 3.22 16.64
C ARG A 12 -15.57 3.54 15.16
N THR A 13 -14.37 3.81 14.68
CA THR A 13 -14.08 3.96 13.26
C THR A 13 -13.91 2.59 12.63
N LEU A 14 -14.05 2.49 11.31
CA LEU A 14 -13.74 1.25 10.58
C LEU A 14 -12.28 0.80 10.80
N ALA A 15 -11.37 1.76 11.01
CA ALA A 15 -9.96 1.48 11.29
C ALA A 15 -9.78 0.70 12.59
N ASP A 16 -10.58 0.98 13.63
CA ASP A 16 -10.51 0.28 14.92
C ASP A 16 -10.89 -1.21 14.84
N LEU A 17 -11.54 -1.62 13.74
CA LEU A 17 -11.92 -3.00 13.46
C LEU A 17 -10.88 -3.73 12.60
N ILE A 18 -9.87 -3.02 12.08
CA ILE A 18 -8.80 -3.62 11.29
C ILE A 18 -7.74 -4.16 12.26
N PRO A 19 -7.37 -5.44 12.17
CA PRO A 19 -6.27 -5.97 12.97
C PRO A 19 -4.93 -5.30 12.62
N ASP A 20 -4.13 -4.95 13.64
CA ASP A 20 -2.75 -4.55 13.42
C ASP A 20 -1.87 -5.78 13.18
N MET A 21 -1.41 -5.97 11.95
CA MET A 21 -0.62 -7.13 11.56
C MET A 21 0.30 -6.86 10.37
N ASP A 22 1.35 -7.67 10.26
CA ASP A 22 2.27 -7.62 9.13
C ASP A 22 1.59 -8.16 7.86
N VAL A 23 1.65 -7.35 6.82
CA VAL A 23 1.18 -7.67 5.47
C VAL A 23 2.32 -7.50 4.49
N VAL A 24 2.26 -8.26 3.40
CA VAL A 24 3.10 -8.01 2.22
C VAL A 24 2.26 -7.28 1.18
N VAL A 25 2.84 -6.22 0.63
CA VAL A 25 2.26 -5.46 -0.48
C VAL A 25 3.01 -5.82 -1.74
N LEU A 26 2.25 -6.15 -2.79
CA LEU A 26 2.79 -6.46 -4.11
C LEU A 26 2.32 -5.40 -5.10
N VAL A 27 3.26 -4.92 -5.92
CA VAL A 27 2.99 -3.97 -7.00
C VAL A 27 3.51 -4.54 -8.30
N THR A 28 2.66 -4.51 -9.33
CA THR A 28 3.00 -5.02 -10.66
C THR A 28 3.41 -3.90 -11.61
N ARG A 29 4.05 -4.26 -12.73
CA ARG A 29 4.48 -3.31 -13.77
C ARG A 29 3.30 -2.55 -14.37
N ALA A 30 2.16 -3.21 -14.56
CA ALA A 30 0.95 -2.60 -15.07
C ALA A 30 0.23 -1.70 -14.03
N GLY A 31 0.80 -1.55 -12.83
CA GLY A 31 0.26 -0.66 -11.80
C GLY A 31 -0.88 -1.28 -11.01
N TYR A 32 -0.95 -2.61 -10.91
CA TYR A 32 -1.85 -3.27 -9.96
C TYR A 32 -1.17 -3.39 -8.60
N VAL A 33 -1.96 -3.19 -7.55
CA VAL A 33 -1.53 -3.35 -6.15
C VAL A 33 -2.49 -4.25 -5.40
N LYS A 34 -1.93 -5.03 -4.48
CA LYS A 34 -2.68 -5.77 -3.47
C LYS A 34 -1.85 -5.93 -2.20
N ARG A 35 -2.54 -6.17 -1.09
CA ARG A 35 -1.94 -6.68 0.14
C ARG A 35 -2.37 -8.11 0.41
N MET A 36 -1.56 -8.86 1.13
CA MET A 36 -1.94 -10.13 1.73
C MET A 36 -1.24 -10.31 3.07
N PRO A 37 -1.84 -11.03 4.03
CA PRO A 37 -1.17 -11.39 5.27
C PRO A 37 0.20 -12.05 5.01
N LEU A 38 1.22 -11.66 5.79
CA LEU A 38 2.60 -12.13 5.59
C LEU A 38 2.72 -13.66 5.73
N ASP A 39 1.93 -14.27 6.60
CA ASP A 39 1.91 -15.70 6.82
C ASP A 39 1.44 -16.48 5.57
N GLN A 40 0.43 -15.96 4.86
CA GLN A 40 -0.05 -16.53 3.60
C GLN A 40 1.00 -16.45 2.48
N TYR A 41 1.85 -15.42 2.50
CA TYR A 41 2.96 -15.30 1.54
C TYR A 41 4.08 -16.31 1.80
N ARG A 42 4.41 -16.56 3.09
CA ARG A 42 5.50 -17.46 3.51
C ARG A 42 5.20 -18.95 3.41
N ARG A 43 3.94 -19.38 3.28
CA ARG A 43 3.54 -20.80 3.19
C ARG A 43 3.97 -21.47 1.86
N GLN A 44 5.27 -21.59 1.61
CA GLN A 44 5.86 -22.47 0.61
C GLN A 44 7.07 -23.19 1.23
N ARG A 45 7.03 -24.53 1.27
CA ARG A 45 8.12 -25.38 1.79
C ARG A 45 9.35 -25.31 0.86
N ARG A 46 10.53 -25.56 1.44
CA ARG A 46 11.83 -25.59 0.72
C ARG A 46 11.74 -26.47 -0.54
N GLY A 47 12.28 -26.01 -1.67
CA GLY A 47 12.42 -26.80 -2.92
C GLY A 47 11.59 -26.34 -4.12
N GLY A 48 10.68 -25.37 -3.97
CA GLY A 48 9.94 -24.79 -5.10
C GLY A 48 10.71 -23.65 -5.77
N ARG A 49 10.96 -23.75 -7.08
CA ARG A 49 11.50 -22.65 -7.92
C ARG A 49 10.78 -21.34 -7.56
N GLY A 50 11.57 -20.34 -7.15
CA GLY A 50 11.10 -19.19 -6.38
C GLY A 50 9.99 -18.37 -7.05
N LEU A 51 9.15 -17.74 -6.22
CA LEU A 51 8.24 -16.57 -6.39
C LEU A 51 7.59 -16.28 -7.77
N GLY A 52 7.65 -17.19 -8.72
CA GLY A 52 7.16 -17.03 -10.07
C GLY A 52 5.67 -17.29 -10.14
N GLN A 53 5.00 -16.43 -10.90
CA GLN A 53 3.60 -16.49 -11.31
C GLN A 53 2.59 -16.05 -10.24
N ILE A 54 2.50 -14.72 -10.09
CA ILE A 54 1.15 -14.14 -10.09
C ILE A 54 0.52 -14.54 -11.42
N GLU A 55 -0.71 -15.05 -11.43
CA GLU A 55 -1.48 -15.30 -12.64
C GLU A 55 -1.87 -13.96 -13.28
N THR A 56 -0.92 -13.35 -13.97
CA THR A 56 -1.18 -12.26 -14.88
C THR A 56 -1.45 -12.92 -16.24
N LYS A 57 -2.71 -12.90 -16.67
CA LYS A 57 -3.15 -13.36 -18.01
C LYS A 57 -2.46 -12.63 -19.19
N GLU A 58 -1.61 -11.66 -18.88
CA GLU A 58 -0.88 -10.74 -19.75
C GLU A 58 0.53 -10.65 -19.13
N GLU A 59 1.57 -10.27 -19.86
CA GLU A 59 2.99 -10.23 -19.43
C GLU A 59 3.32 -9.26 -18.25
N ASP A 60 2.37 -8.99 -17.37
CA ASP A 60 2.56 -8.22 -16.16
C ASP A 60 3.27 -9.05 -15.09
N TYR A 61 4.15 -8.42 -14.32
CA TYR A 61 4.96 -9.09 -13.31
C TYR A 61 5.18 -8.17 -12.12
N VAL A 62 5.52 -8.76 -10.98
CA VAL A 62 5.80 -8.02 -9.76
C VAL A 62 7.09 -7.22 -9.94
N ILE A 63 7.00 -5.90 -9.85
CA ILE A 63 8.16 -5.00 -9.87
C ILE A 63 8.62 -4.62 -8.47
N ARG A 64 7.73 -4.77 -7.48
CA ARG A 64 8.04 -4.43 -6.09
C ARG A 64 7.26 -5.26 -5.11
N THR A 65 7.94 -5.63 -4.04
CA THR A 65 7.35 -6.31 -2.89
C THR A 65 7.97 -5.73 -1.63
N PHE A 66 7.15 -5.42 -0.64
CA PHE A 66 7.62 -4.96 0.67
C PHE A 66 6.68 -5.44 1.77
N VAL A 67 7.22 -5.59 2.97
CA VAL A 67 6.46 -5.90 4.19
C VAL A 67 6.20 -4.60 4.94
N THR A 68 5.00 -4.45 5.48
CA THR A 68 4.56 -3.29 6.27
C THR A 68 3.42 -3.75 7.19
N ARG A 69 2.96 -2.92 8.13
CA ARG A 69 1.77 -3.19 8.93
C ARG A 69 0.51 -2.61 8.31
N THR A 70 -0.65 -3.17 8.63
CA THR A 70 -1.96 -2.69 8.15
C THR A 70 -2.19 -1.20 8.41
N HIS A 71 -1.71 -0.67 9.54
CA HIS A 71 -1.88 0.72 9.94
C HIS A 71 -0.76 1.67 9.48
N ASP A 72 0.27 1.15 8.81
CA ASP A 72 1.32 1.98 8.23
C ASP A 72 0.78 2.77 7.04
N ASP A 73 1.42 3.91 6.78
CA ASP A 73 1.16 4.70 5.58
C ASP A 73 1.94 4.13 4.39
N VAL A 74 1.27 4.04 3.25
CA VAL A 74 1.87 3.77 1.95
C VAL A 74 1.78 5.04 1.14
N LEU A 75 2.94 5.63 0.87
CA LEU A 75 3.07 6.82 0.05
C LEU A 75 3.16 6.44 -1.43
N PHE A 76 2.41 7.13 -2.29
CA PHE A 76 2.41 6.96 -3.74
C PHE A 76 2.92 8.24 -4.39
N PHE A 77 4.08 8.16 -5.04
CA PHE A 77 4.70 9.29 -5.69
C PHE A 77 4.42 9.24 -7.19
N THR A 78 4.02 10.37 -7.77
CA THR A 78 3.66 10.47 -9.19
C THR A 78 4.72 11.18 -10.03
N ASN A 79 4.63 11.02 -11.35
CA ASN A 79 5.47 11.74 -12.33
C ASN A 79 5.31 13.27 -12.27
N LEU A 80 4.22 13.78 -11.68
CA LEU A 80 3.99 15.21 -11.48
C LEU A 80 4.49 15.72 -10.13
N GLY A 81 5.23 14.90 -9.36
CA GLY A 81 5.79 15.28 -8.07
C GLY A 81 4.75 15.39 -6.95
N ARG A 82 3.57 14.80 -7.14
CA ARG A 82 2.54 14.71 -6.09
C ARG A 82 2.77 13.44 -5.26
N VAL A 83 2.39 13.52 -3.99
CA VAL A 83 2.36 12.37 -3.08
C VAL A 83 0.92 12.14 -2.63
N TYR A 84 0.48 10.89 -2.72
CA TYR A 84 -0.77 10.43 -2.13
C TYR A 84 -0.44 9.49 -0.99
N ARG A 85 -1.33 9.42 0.00
CA ARG A 85 -1.16 8.60 1.19
C ARG A 85 -2.41 7.76 1.38
N LEU A 86 -2.20 6.46 1.54
CA LEU A 86 -3.22 5.51 1.97
C LEU A 86 -2.64 4.67 3.10
N LYS A 87 -3.46 4.29 4.06
CA LYS A 87 -3.13 3.22 5.00
C LYS A 87 -3.02 1.90 4.27
N ALA A 88 -2.10 1.03 4.70
CA ALA A 88 -1.92 -0.24 4.03
C ALA A 88 -3.22 -1.06 3.99
N TYR A 89 -4.07 -0.98 5.02
CA TYR A 89 -5.36 -1.66 5.05
C TYR A 89 -6.35 -1.22 3.96
N GLU A 90 -6.18 0.00 3.42
CA GLU A 90 -7.01 0.53 2.31
C GLU A 90 -6.64 -0.11 0.97
N LEU A 91 -5.46 -0.75 0.88
CA LEU A 91 -5.10 -1.56 -0.27
C LEU A 91 -5.97 -2.81 -0.34
N PRO A 92 -6.36 -3.25 -1.55
CA PRO A 92 -7.22 -4.40 -1.68
C PRO A 92 -6.50 -5.66 -1.18
N GLU A 93 -7.17 -6.39 -0.29
CA GLU A 93 -6.73 -7.71 0.11
C GLU A 93 -6.93 -8.70 -1.04
N GLY A 94 -5.95 -9.58 -1.26
CA GLY A 94 -6.02 -10.53 -2.35
C GLY A 94 -5.24 -11.80 -2.08
N SER A 95 -5.66 -12.89 -2.71
CA SER A 95 -4.91 -14.14 -2.72
C SER A 95 -3.60 -13.99 -3.50
N ARG A 96 -2.71 -14.99 -3.41
CA ARG A 96 -1.45 -15.00 -4.16
C ARG A 96 -1.65 -14.91 -5.68
N GLN A 97 -2.70 -15.54 -6.22
CA GLN A 97 -3.03 -15.57 -7.65
C GLN A 97 -3.80 -14.33 -8.12
N SER A 98 -4.48 -13.60 -7.25
CA SER A 98 -5.31 -12.47 -7.68
C SER A 98 -4.48 -11.32 -8.25
N LYS A 99 -5.00 -10.59 -9.24
CA LYS A 99 -4.29 -9.43 -9.82
C LYS A 99 -4.20 -8.24 -8.84
N GLY A 100 -5.19 -8.08 -7.96
CA GLY A 100 -5.35 -6.86 -7.15
C GLY A 100 -6.20 -5.81 -7.87
N LYS A 101 -6.04 -4.53 -7.51
CA LYS A 101 -6.69 -3.40 -8.21
C LYS A 101 -5.65 -2.46 -8.81
N ALA A 102 -6.00 -1.82 -9.93
CA ALA A 102 -5.18 -0.76 -10.49
C ALA A 102 -5.06 0.39 -9.48
N VAL A 103 -3.83 0.84 -9.22
CA VAL A 103 -3.52 1.90 -8.24
C VAL A 103 -4.29 3.19 -8.55
N VAL A 104 -4.48 3.50 -9.84
CA VAL A 104 -5.23 4.68 -10.29
C VAL A 104 -6.67 4.71 -9.77
N ASN A 105 -7.28 3.55 -9.52
CA ASN A 105 -8.64 3.44 -8.99
C ASN A 105 -8.70 3.66 -7.46
N LEU A 106 -7.57 3.57 -6.77
CA LEU A 106 -7.46 3.81 -5.33
C LEU A 106 -7.16 5.30 -5.05
N LEU A 107 -6.52 5.98 -6.00
CA LEU A 107 -6.13 7.38 -5.88
C LEU A 107 -7.21 8.27 -6.48
N ALA A 108 -8.14 8.73 -5.64
CA ALA A 108 -9.12 9.72 -6.03
C ALA A 108 -8.38 10.99 -6.51
N ARG A 109 -8.46 11.32 -7.80
CA ARG A 109 -7.98 12.57 -8.44
C ARG A 109 -6.51 12.59 -8.90
N LEU A 110 -6.11 11.57 -9.66
CA LEU A 110 -4.98 11.75 -10.58
C LEU A 110 -5.36 12.78 -11.66
N LYS A 111 -4.42 13.67 -12.01
CA LYS A 111 -4.57 14.57 -13.17
C LYS A 111 -4.40 13.78 -14.47
N ASP A 112 -4.82 14.37 -15.58
CA ASP A 112 -4.55 13.79 -16.90
C ASP A 112 -3.04 13.62 -17.12
N GLY A 113 -2.63 12.46 -17.63
CA GLY A 113 -1.24 12.06 -17.76
C GLY A 113 -0.46 11.81 -16.45
N GLU A 114 -1.11 11.91 -15.28
CA GLU A 114 -0.49 11.60 -14.00
C GLU A 114 -0.44 10.08 -13.76
N ARG A 115 0.76 9.57 -13.48
CA ARG A 115 1.01 8.15 -13.20
C ARG A 115 1.85 7.99 -11.95
N VAL A 116 1.56 6.93 -11.19
CA VAL A 116 2.38 6.52 -10.05
C VAL A 116 3.72 5.97 -10.56
N GLN A 117 4.81 6.49 -10.00
CA GLN A 117 6.18 6.13 -10.34
C GLN A 117 6.79 5.18 -9.30
N THR A 118 6.49 5.40 -8.03
CA THR A 118 7.05 4.61 -6.93
C THR A 118 6.14 4.67 -5.70
N LEU A 119 6.20 3.64 -4.88
CA LEU A 119 5.52 3.58 -3.59
C LEU A 119 6.55 3.54 -2.46
N LEU A 120 6.19 3.94 -1.24
CA LEU A 120 7.08 3.80 -0.08
C LEU A 120 6.24 3.53 1.18
N PRO A 121 6.46 2.40 1.88
CA PRO A 121 5.89 2.23 3.21
C PRO A 121 6.60 3.14 4.21
N ILE A 122 5.83 3.78 5.09
CA ILE A 122 6.29 4.55 6.23
C ILE A 122 5.47 4.15 7.45
N HIS A 123 6.17 3.71 8.49
CA HIS A 123 5.56 3.38 9.78
C HIS A 123 5.18 4.64 10.56
N ASP A 124 6.08 5.64 10.58
CA ASP A 124 5.87 6.89 11.30
C ASP A 124 6.31 8.07 10.44
N LEU A 125 5.34 8.91 10.06
CA LEU A 125 5.58 10.15 9.30
C LEU A 125 6.12 11.28 10.18
N ALA A 126 5.91 11.22 11.50
CA ALA A 126 6.43 12.19 12.47
C ALA A 126 7.82 11.77 12.99
N GLY A 127 8.32 10.61 12.55
CA GLY A 127 9.60 10.06 12.96
C GLY A 127 10.79 10.78 12.34
N ALA A 128 11.98 10.51 12.89
CA ALA A 128 13.23 11.02 12.36
C ALA A 128 13.52 10.44 10.96
N GLY A 129 13.70 11.30 9.96
CA GLY A 129 14.06 10.87 8.61
C GLY A 129 13.85 11.94 7.55
N SER A 130 14.11 11.59 6.29
CA SER A 130 13.82 12.46 5.16
C SER A 130 13.53 11.67 3.89
N LEU A 131 12.65 12.22 3.06
CA LEU A 131 12.41 11.79 1.69
C LEU A 131 13.41 12.48 0.77
N PHE A 132 14.12 11.70 -0.02
CA PHE A 132 15.01 12.19 -1.06
C PHE A 132 14.39 11.97 -2.44
N PHE A 133 14.33 13.04 -3.23
CA PHE A 133 13.76 13.07 -4.56
C PHE A 133 14.85 13.41 -5.57
N ALA A 134 14.81 12.75 -6.73
CA ALA A 134 15.65 13.06 -7.88
C ALA A 134 14.77 13.14 -9.14
N THR A 135 15.03 14.14 -9.98
CA THR A 135 14.30 14.37 -11.23
C THR A 135 15.17 14.03 -12.44
N ARG A 136 14.53 13.82 -13.61
CA ARG A 136 15.25 13.57 -14.88
C ARG A 136 16.21 14.71 -15.28
N ARG A 137 15.96 15.94 -14.82
CA ARG A 137 16.83 17.10 -15.10
C ARG A 137 17.98 17.26 -14.09
N GLY A 138 18.19 16.27 -13.22
CA GLY A 138 19.25 16.30 -12.21
C GLY A 138 18.93 17.14 -10.97
N LEU A 139 17.72 17.73 -10.86
CA LEU A 139 17.32 18.40 -9.62
C LEU A 139 17.06 17.37 -8.53
N VAL A 140 17.57 17.66 -7.33
CA VAL A 140 17.37 16.87 -6.12
C VAL A 140 16.67 17.70 -5.05
N LYS A 141 15.81 17.05 -4.27
CA LYS A 141 15.15 17.67 -3.12
C LYS A 141 15.17 16.71 -1.94
N ARG A 142 15.45 17.21 -0.75
CA ARG A 142 15.30 16.47 0.50
C ARG A 142 14.21 17.15 1.32
N THR A 143 13.22 16.38 1.78
CA THR A 143 12.13 16.85 2.63
C THR A 143 12.15 16.05 3.92
N ALA A 144 12.23 16.69 5.08
CA ALA A 144 12.15 15.99 6.36
C ALA A 144 10.79 15.29 6.52
N LEU A 145 10.79 14.16 7.23
CA LEU A 145 9.58 13.58 7.81
C LEU A 145 9.31 14.36 9.10
N GLY A 146 8.10 14.90 9.25
CA GLY A 146 7.73 15.84 10.31
C GLY A 146 6.28 16.27 10.21
#